data_AF-A0A938DFN9-F1
#
_entry.id   AF-A0A938DFN9-F1
#
_cell.length_a   1.000
_cell.length_b   1.000
_cell.length_c   1.000
_cell.angle_alpha   90.00
_cell.angle_beta   90.00
_cell.angle_gamma   90.00
#
_symmetry.space_group_name_H-M   'P 1'
#
loop_
_entity.id
_entity.type
_entity.pdbx_description
1 polymer ?
#
loop_
_entity_poly.entity_id
_entity_poly.type
_entity_poly.pdbx_seq_one_letter_code
_entity_poly.pdbx_strand_id
1 'polypeptide(L)'
;MGDNLRQVLPCGAAALAHPCATLFILHRSPSSLRCIWLSVKSKGTSPMTQVSEAGTANASAAEIRYCDGDRIEGAISSAQLKPTSIRVECDGRYWATVRVVSDPNSSETLRFSCDLPPIAATQSSDVKVSDAATGDVLASLTISDRRPKTNGYGLLATDVLALHTHPFFAVPWIRFDGAELVVSGAHLPPAGDPSSLNIKMPPGVAFETESGLPTPNFLNFYWYWPNAEYSGFALKIDLAGSERGSDPFSFEFDYPLASPRFPRATERDQDASINLHRRAWIANNLASFVGFPRDTSQLTRVQTWSNDLTVTVTGYNAFRTVEALLNKFGVRRGPGVCVMDWGCGHGRVTRHFIDYWPEATNLGSDIDPENTLWCREHLKGGAFVTLPLWPPCSIESASLDAIFGISVMTHLTEKAQEEWLNEIARLLKPTGLALISFGGPGAVAFSSVFRDPSWWRQWIEAGFNDQQLDPALDGKISDATYYRQTLQTHGHLQ
;
A
#
# COMPACT_ATOMS: atom_id res chain seq x y z
N MET A 1 -3.55 -30.50 19.47
CA MET A 1 -4.86 -29.82 19.47
C MET A 1 -4.72 -28.55 20.31
N GLY A 2 -4.68 -27.34 19.78
CA GLY A 2 -4.73 -26.88 18.40
C GLY A 2 -3.65 -25.83 18.17
N ASP A 3 -3.07 -25.91 16.98
CA ASP A 3 -2.11 -24.96 16.43
C ASP A 3 -2.79 -23.60 16.23
N ASN A 4 -2.33 -22.58 16.95
CA ASN A 4 -2.83 -21.22 16.77
C ASN A 4 -1.91 -20.42 15.86
N LEU A 5 -2.54 -20.00 14.75
CA LEU A 5 -2.05 -19.21 13.64
C LEU A 5 -1.46 -17.85 14.05
N ARG A 6 -0.66 -17.34 13.13
CA ARG A 6 0.55 -16.57 13.37
C ARG A 6 0.63 -15.50 12.24
N GLN A 7 0.09 -14.27 12.44
CA GLN A 7 -0.12 -13.26 11.37
C GLN A 7 0.40 -11.84 11.72
N VAL A 8 1.04 -11.17 10.75
CA VAL A 8 1.34 -9.73 10.67
C VAL A 8 0.74 -9.26 9.33
N LEU A 9 -0.06 -8.19 9.31
CA LEU A 9 -0.76 -7.71 8.11
C LEU A 9 -0.18 -6.36 7.63
N PRO A 10 0.24 -6.23 6.36
CA PRO A 10 0.49 -4.92 5.74
C PRO A 10 -0.85 -4.21 5.47
N CYS A 11 -1.00 -2.96 5.91
CA CYS A 11 -2.22 -2.18 5.69
C CYS A 11 -2.16 -1.48 4.31
N GLY A 12 -2.88 -2.03 3.33
CA GLY A 12 -3.09 -1.42 2.01
C GLY A 12 -4.32 -0.53 1.99
N ALA A 13 -4.30 0.63 2.67
CA ALA A 13 -5.30 1.68 2.50
C ALA A 13 -4.83 3.02 3.10
N ALA A 14 -4.02 3.79 2.38
CA ALA A 14 -3.81 5.21 2.69
C ALA A 14 -3.57 5.99 1.39
N ALA A 15 -4.52 6.85 1.04
CA ALA A 15 -4.36 7.83 -0.04
C ALA A 15 -3.17 8.75 0.28
N LEU A 16 -2.23 8.83 -0.67
CA LEU A 16 -1.40 9.95 -1.09
C LEU A 16 -0.76 10.91 -0.04
N ALA A 17 -0.68 10.52 1.23
CA ALA A 17 0.17 11.19 2.21
C ALA A 17 1.23 10.26 2.83
N HIS A 18 0.92 8.98 3.13
CA HIS A 18 1.91 8.01 3.61
C HIS A 18 1.45 6.56 3.34
N PRO A 19 1.91 5.89 2.27
CA PRO A 19 1.31 4.62 1.80
C PRO A 19 1.75 3.35 2.55
N CYS A 20 2.41 3.42 3.71
CA CYS A 20 3.05 2.24 4.26
C CYS A 20 3.07 2.16 5.80
N ALA A 21 1.89 2.22 6.43
CA ALA A 21 1.78 1.94 7.86
C ALA A 21 1.61 0.42 8.09
N THR A 22 2.42 -0.17 8.98
CA THR A 22 2.25 -1.58 9.40
C THR A 22 1.24 -1.60 10.55
N LEU A 23 0.17 -2.40 10.43
CA LEU A 23 -0.87 -2.50 11.45
C LEU A 23 -0.51 -3.57 12.49
N PHE A 24 -0.60 -3.20 13.77
CA PHE A 24 -0.37 -4.06 14.93
C PHE A 24 -1.65 -4.25 15.71
N ILE A 25 -1.84 -5.48 16.17
CA ILE A 25 -2.99 -5.89 16.95
C ILE A 25 -2.52 -6.17 18.38
N LEU A 26 -3.01 -5.38 19.33
CA LEU A 26 -2.77 -5.59 20.75
C LEU A 26 -4.05 -6.14 21.38
N HIS A 27 -3.95 -7.31 22.00
CA HIS A 27 -5.06 -7.94 22.73
C HIS A 27 -4.75 -7.97 24.23
N ARG A 28 -5.62 -7.39 25.06
CA ARG A 28 -5.46 -7.41 26.52
C ARG A 28 -5.98 -8.72 27.12
N SER A 29 -5.11 -9.57 27.63
CA SER A 29 -5.47 -10.76 28.42
C SER A 29 -5.66 -10.39 29.91
N PRO A 30 -6.48 -11.12 30.71
CA PRO A 30 -6.71 -10.83 32.13
C PRO A 30 -5.44 -10.81 33.02
N SER A 31 -4.30 -11.32 32.55
CA SER A 31 -3.07 -11.45 33.35
C SER A 31 -1.77 -10.98 32.68
N SER A 32 -1.80 -10.45 31.44
CA SER A 32 -0.66 -9.76 30.80
C SER A 32 -1.01 -9.04 29.48
N LEU A 33 -0.24 -8.01 29.12
CA LEU A 33 -0.10 -7.55 27.74
C LEU A 33 0.70 -8.62 26.97
N ARG A 34 0.14 -9.17 25.89
CA ARG A 34 0.86 -10.11 25.02
C ARG A 34 0.99 -9.50 23.63
N CYS A 35 2.22 -9.18 23.25
CA CYS A 35 2.60 -8.91 21.87
C CYS A 35 2.86 -10.27 21.18
N ILE A 36 2.28 -10.52 20.01
CA ILE A 36 2.41 -11.80 19.30
C ILE A 36 3.43 -11.64 18.16
N TRP A 37 4.63 -12.22 18.30
CA TRP A 37 5.75 -12.09 17.34
C TRP A 37 6.41 -13.42 16.95
N LEU A 38 6.90 -13.51 15.70
CA LEU A 38 7.34 -14.76 15.07
C LEU A 38 8.49 -14.54 14.07
N SER A 39 9.61 -15.25 14.26
CA SER A 39 10.82 -15.18 13.41
C SER A 39 11.35 -16.59 13.13
N VAL A 40 11.86 -16.87 11.92
CA VAL A 40 12.89 -17.92 11.69
C VAL A 40 13.81 -17.61 10.48
N LYS A 41 15.11 -17.90 10.69
CA LYS A 41 16.30 -17.80 9.81
C LYS A 41 16.28 -18.77 8.60
N SER A 42 17.03 -18.42 7.53
CA SER A 42 17.34 -19.30 6.39
C SER A 42 18.78 -19.86 6.43
N LYS A 43 18.96 -21.12 6.01
CA LYS A 43 20.24 -21.69 5.54
C LYS A 43 20.10 -22.06 4.05
N GLY A 44 21.14 -21.82 3.26
CA GLY A 44 21.14 -21.97 1.79
C GLY A 44 21.69 -23.31 1.27
N THR A 45 21.71 -23.47 -0.05
CA THR A 45 22.84 -23.90 -0.92
C THR A 45 22.40 -24.10 -2.39
N SER A 46 23.38 -23.99 -3.30
CA SER A 46 23.40 -23.99 -4.79
C SER A 46 23.79 -25.40 -5.35
N PRO A 47 24.08 -25.65 -6.67
CA PRO A 47 23.66 -25.02 -7.96
C PRO A 47 23.48 -26.00 -9.19
N MET A 48 23.26 -25.40 -10.38
CA MET A 48 23.73 -25.72 -11.75
C MET A 48 23.11 -26.82 -12.63
N THR A 49 22.78 -26.46 -13.88
CA THR A 49 23.25 -27.14 -15.11
C THR A 49 23.20 -26.20 -16.34
N GLN A 50 24.24 -26.26 -17.19
CA GLN A 50 24.39 -25.56 -18.49
C GLN A 50 23.77 -26.37 -19.64
N VAL A 51 23.34 -25.69 -20.72
CA VAL A 51 23.46 -26.17 -22.11
C VAL A 51 23.75 -24.98 -23.04
N SER A 52 24.63 -25.20 -24.01
CA SER A 52 25.21 -24.26 -24.96
C SER A 52 24.56 -24.26 -26.37
N GLU A 53 24.66 -23.09 -27.00
CA GLU A 53 25.05 -22.79 -28.40
C GLU A 53 24.08 -22.70 -29.59
N ALA A 54 24.33 -21.58 -30.30
CA ALA A 54 24.27 -21.27 -31.74
C ALA A 54 22.92 -20.87 -32.38
N GLY A 55 22.87 -19.61 -32.84
CA GLY A 55 21.83 -19.11 -33.74
C GLY A 55 22.14 -17.71 -34.29
N THR A 56 22.21 -17.63 -35.61
CA THR A 56 22.54 -16.49 -36.48
C THR A 56 21.64 -15.26 -36.32
N ALA A 57 22.20 -14.08 -36.62
CA ALA A 57 21.50 -12.80 -36.67
C ALA A 57 20.34 -12.82 -37.68
N ASN A 58 19.11 -12.85 -37.18
CA ASN A 58 17.92 -12.47 -37.93
C ASN A 58 17.74 -10.96 -37.85
N ALA A 59 17.36 -10.34 -38.97
CA ALA A 59 16.95 -8.94 -39.02
C ALA A 59 15.92 -8.66 -37.92
N SER A 60 16.25 -7.80 -36.97
CA SER A 60 15.39 -7.52 -35.83
C SER A 60 14.22 -6.65 -36.27
N ALA A 61 12.99 -7.09 -36.01
CA ALA A 61 11.77 -6.33 -36.28
C ALA A 61 11.60 -5.15 -35.29
N ALA A 62 12.43 -5.11 -34.25
CA ALA A 62 12.52 -4.03 -33.29
C ALA A 62 13.99 -3.59 -33.10
N GLU A 63 14.19 -2.31 -32.80
CA GLU A 63 15.45 -1.80 -32.25
C GLU A 63 15.31 -1.73 -30.74
N ILE A 64 16.29 -2.25 -29.99
CA ILE A 64 16.30 -2.20 -28.53
C ILE A 64 17.65 -1.68 -28.01
N ARG A 65 17.62 -0.95 -26.91
CA ARG A 65 18.81 -0.40 -26.24
C ARG A 65 18.69 -0.54 -24.73
N TYR A 66 19.85 -0.66 -24.08
CA TYR A 66 19.98 -0.56 -22.63
C TYR A 66 20.20 0.90 -22.22
N CYS A 67 19.53 1.33 -21.15
CA CYS A 67 19.52 2.71 -20.67
C CYS A 67 19.85 2.79 -19.17
N ASP A 68 20.15 4.01 -18.72
CA ASP A 68 20.33 4.31 -17.30
C ASP A 68 19.09 3.92 -16.48
N GLY A 69 19.32 3.55 -15.22
CA GLY A 69 18.26 3.08 -14.33
C GLY A 69 17.93 1.59 -14.46
N ASP A 70 18.82 0.81 -15.09
CA ASP A 70 18.71 -0.64 -15.28
C ASP A 70 17.46 -1.04 -16.08
N ARG A 71 17.30 -0.45 -17.26
CA ARG A 71 16.12 -0.63 -18.11
C ARG A 71 16.46 -0.81 -19.59
N ILE A 72 15.53 -1.38 -20.34
CA ILE A 72 15.54 -1.38 -21.81
C ILE A 72 14.47 -0.47 -22.37
N GLU A 73 14.75 0.12 -23.52
CA GLU A 73 13.80 0.83 -24.36
C GLU A 73 13.86 0.26 -25.77
N GLY A 74 12.72 0.21 -26.45
CA GLY A 74 12.67 -0.26 -27.83
C GLY A 74 11.69 0.50 -28.71
N ALA A 75 11.95 0.39 -30.01
CA ALA A 75 11.12 0.93 -31.09
C ALA A 75 10.80 -0.17 -32.10
N ILE A 76 9.53 -0.28 -32.49
CA ILE A 76 9.03 -1.28 -33.44
C ILE A 76 8.39 -0.52 -34.61
N SER A 77 8.70 -0.94 -35.84
CA SER A 77 8.01 -0.40 -37.02
C SER A 77 6.59 -0.95 -37.10
N SER A 78 5.60 -0.07 -36.97
CA SER A 78 4.17 -0.43 -37.03
C SER A 78 3.69 -0.84 -38.43
N ALA A 79 4.52 -0.62 -39.45
CA ALA A 79 4.23 -0.97 -40.84
C ALA A 79 4.24 -2.49 -41.07
N GLN A 80 4.93 -3.25 -40.21
CA GLN A 80 5.10 -4.70 -40.35
C GLN A 80 4.38 -5.48 -39.24
N LEU A 81 4.36 -4.94 -38.01
CA LEU A 81 3.80 -5.61 -36.83
C LEU A 81 3.05 -4.59 -35.98
N LYS A 82 1.94 -4.99 -35.37
CA LYS A 82 1.15 -4.14 -34.45
C LYS A 82 0.95 -4.84 -33.09
N PRO A 83 2.02 -5.20 -32.37
CA PRO A 83 1.89 -5.77 -31.05
C PRO A 83 1.22 -4.76 -30.12
N THR A 84 0.28 -5.23 -29.30
CA THR A 84 -0.29 -4.44 -28.19
C THR A 84 0.59 -4.51 -26.94
N SER A 85 1.37 -5.59 -26.82
CA SER A 85 2.30 -5.82 -25.72
C SER A 85 3.47 -6.70 -26.18
N ILE A 86 4.55 -6.63 -25.43
CA ILE A 86 5.76 -7.45 -25.65
C ILE A 86 6.10 -8.24 -24.40
N ARG A 87 6.62 -9.45 -24.60
CA ARG A 87 7.23 -10.28 -23.57
C ARG A 87 8.72 -10.00 -23.50
N VAL A 88 9.20 -9.73 -22.29
CA VAL A 88 10.63 -9.59 -21.99
C VAL A 88 11.11 -10.85 -21.26
N GLU A 89 12.19 -11.43 -21.76
CA GLU A 89 12.97 -12.46 -21.08
C GLU A 89 14.35 -11.90 -20.74
N CYS A 90 14.87 -12.25 -19.56
CA CYS A 90 16.21 -11.87 -19.11
C CYS A 90 16.91 -13.14 -18.60
N ASP A 91 18.13 -13.38 -19.09
CA ASP A 91 18.97 -14.54 -18.76
C ASP A 91 18.21 -15.88 -18.94
N GLY A 92 17.47 -15.98 -20.05
CA GLY A 92 16.71 -17.17 -20.43
C GLY A 92 15.44 -17.42 -19.62
N ARG A 93 14.99 -16.45 -18.83
CA ARG A 93 13.78 -16.57 -17.98
C ARG A 93 12.77 -15.49 -18.33
N TYR A 94 11.48 -15.85 -18.33
CA TYR A 94 10.39 -14.88 -18.38
C TYR A 94 10.57 -13.82 -17.31
N TRP A 95 10.42 -12.56 -17.70
CA TRP A 95 10.53 -11.43 -16.80
C TRP A 95 9.22 -10.67 -16.63
N ALA A 96 8.73 -10.05 -17.69
CA ALA A 96 7.54 -9.21 -17.64
C ALA A 96 6.87 -9.14 -19.01
N THR A 97 5.57 -8.82 -19.02
CA THR A 97 4.87 -8.39 -20.23
C THR A 97 4.51 -6.92 -20.08
N VAL A 98 5.03 -6.08 -20.98
CA VAL A 98 4.83 -4.62 -20.95
C VAL A 98 4.06 -4.15 -22.17
N ARG A 99 3.33 -3.05 -22.00
CA ARG A 99 2.54 -2.45 -23.08
C ARG A 99 3.44 -1.81 -24.12
N VAL A 100 2.94 -1.81 -25.35
CA VAL A 100 3.50 -1.06 -26.46
C VAL A 100 2.57 0.13 -26.72
N VAL A 101 3.15 1.32 -26.83
CA VAL A 101 2.42 2.57 -27.07
C VAL A 101 2.84 3.20 -28.39
N SER A 102 1.91 3.91 -29.04
CA SER A 102 2.25 4.68 -30.24
C SER A 102 3.21 5.82 -29.90
N ASP A 103 4.18 6.07 -30.77
CA ASP A 103 5.05 7.23 -30.65
C ASP A 103 4.22 8.51 -30.90
N PRO A 104 4.19 9.47 -29.96
CA PRO A 104 3.46 10.73 -30.16
C PRO A 104 3.94 11.54 -31.38
N ASN A 105 5.18 11.31 -31.82
CA ASN A 105 5.80 12.00 -32.95
C ASN A 105 5.81 11.18 -34.25
N SER A 106 5.30 9.94 -34.23
CA SER A 106 5.29 9.06 -35.41
C SER A 106 4.12 8.09 -35.36
N SER A 107 3.21 8.18 -36.34
CA SER A 107 2.14 7.21 -36.52
C SER A 107 2.64 5.82 -36.96
N GLU A 108 3.90 5.74 -37.39
CA GLU A 108 4.51 4.52 -37.91
C GLU A 108 5.39 3.80 -36.88
N THR A 109 5.58 4.37 -35.70
CA THR A 109 6.50 3.84 -34.68
C THR A 109 5.74 3.49 -33.41
N LEU A 110 6.03 2.30 -32.89
CA LEU A 110 5.57 1.83 -31.60
C LEU A 110 6.75 1.81 -30.64
N ARG A 111 6.53 2.15 -29.36
CA ARG A 111 7.57 2.19 -28.32
C ARG A 111 7.18 1.39 -27.10
N PHE A 112 8.19 0.89 -26.40
CA PHE A 112 8.05 0.26 -25.10
C PHE A 112 9.26 0.57 -24.21
N SER A 113 9.06 0.48 -22.90
CA SER A 113 10.15 0.43 -21.92
C SER A 113 9.88 -0.69 -20.91
N CYS A 114 10.96 -1.27 -20.39
CA CYS A 114 10.88 -2.25 -19.33
C CYS A 114 12.11 -2.13 -18.43
N ASP A 115 11.89 -1.92 -17.13
CA ASP A 115 12.94 -2.11 -16.12
C ASP A 115 13.33 -3.58 -16.09
N LEU A 116 14.61 -3.87 -15.87
CA LEU A 116 15.14 -5.22 -15.84
C LEU A 116 15.14 -5.82 -14.42
N PRO A 117 15.33 -7.14 -14.28
CA PRO A 117 15.50 -7.82 -13.00
C PRO A 117 16.54 -7.21 -12.03
N PRO A 118 16.21 -6.58 -10.89
CA PRO A 118 17.21 -5.90 -10.07
C PRO A 118 18.42 -6.78 -9.69
N ILE A 119 19.62 -6.22 -9.85
CA ILE A 119 20.90 -6.88 -9.56
C ILE A 119 21.63 -6.16 -8.43
N ALA A 120 22.39 -6.91 -7.63
CA ALA A 120 23.15 -6.37 -6.50
C ALA A 120 24.60 -5.99 -6.86
N ALA A 121 25.11 -6.54 -7.97
CA ALA A 121 26.45 -6.28 -8.46
C ALA A 121 26.43 -6.24 -9.99
N THR A 122 27.42 -5.55 -10.56
CA THR A 122 27.60 -5.48 -12.02
C THR A 122 27.75 -6.89 -12.60
N GLN A 123 27.03 -7.16 -13.69
CA GLN A 123 27.08 -8.44 -14.39
C GLN A 123 26.75 -8.26 -15.88
N SER A 124 26.98 -9.31 -16.67
CA SER A 124 26.41 -9.41 -18.01
C SER A 124 25.00 -9.98 -17.93
N SER A 125 24.09 -9.52 -18.79
CA SER A 125 22.76 -10.11 -18.95
C SER A 125 22.33 -10.19 -20.41
N ASP A 126 21.62 -11.26 -20.76
CA ASP A 126 21.00 -11.43 -22.08
C ASP A 126 19.52 -11.11 -22.01
N VAL A 127 19.05 -10.22 -22.87
CA VAL A 127 17.66 -9.79 -22.95
C VAL A 127 17.07 -10.19 -24.28
N LYS A 128 15.90 -10.81 -24.26
CA LYS A 128 15.13 -11.16 -25.45
C LYS A 128 13.74 -10.55 -25.36
N VAL A 129 13.32 -9.91 -26.45
CA VAL A 129 11.99 -9.30 -26.59
C VAL A 129 11.22 -10.04 -27.67
N SER A 130 10.00 -10.46 -27.34
CA SER A 130 9.10 -11.17 -28.26
C SER A 130 7.71 -10.53 -28.26
N ASP A 131 6.96 -10.70 -29.35
CA ASP A 131 5.54 -10.36 -29.37
C ASP A 131 4.82 -11.23 -28.32
N ALA A 132 4.02 -10.60 -27.44
CA ALA A 132 3.37 -11.32 -26.36
C ALA A 132 2.24 -12.26 -26.84
N ALA A 133 1.63 -11.97 -27.99
CA ALA A 133 0.53 -12.74 -28.55
C ALA A 133 1.04 -13.88 -29.44
N THR A 134 2.01 -13.63 -30.31
CA THR A 134 2.52 -14.65 -31.25
C THR A 134 3.72 -15.44 -30.71
N GLY A 135 4.50 -14.84 -29.80
CA GLY A 135 5.76 -15.40 -29.32
C GLY A 135 6.95 -15.17 -30.27
N ASP A 136 6.74 -14.45 -31.38
CA ASP A 136 7.80 -14.17 -32.34
C ASP A 136 8.87 -13.26 -31.73
N VAL A 137 10.14 -13.65 -31.87
CA VAL A 137 11.26 -12.86 -31.36
C VAL A 137 11.42 -11.60 -32.20
N LEU A 138 11.28 -10.45 -31.55
CA LEU A 138 11.38 -9.14 -32.20
C LEU A 138 12.81 -8.60 -32.16
N ALA A 139 13.51 -8.81 -31.04
CA ALA A 139 14.89 -8.38 -30.84
C ALA A 139 15.59 -9.15 -29.71
N SER A 140 16.92 -9.10 -29.69
CA SER A 140 17.75 -9.60 -28.59
C SER A 140 18.93 -8.67 -28.37
N LEU A 141 19.37 -8.55 -27.12
CA LEU A 141 20.44 -7.65 -26.69
C LEU A 141 21.25 -8.31 -25.57
N THR A 142 22.57 -8.38 -25.75
CA THR A 142 23.50 -8.72 -24.66
C THR A 142 24.02 -7.43 -24.05
N ILE A 143 23.85 -7.28 -22.73
CA ILE A 143 24.30 -6.14 -21.95
C ILE A 143 25.56 -6.56 -21.20
N SER A 144 26.73 -6.15 -21.67
CA SER A 144 28.01 -6.60 -21.10
C SER A 144 28.35 -5.97 -19.74
N ASP A 145 27.92 -4.73 -19.49
CA ASP A 145 28.18 -3.97 -18.24
C ASP A 145 26.86 -3.49 -17.63
N ARG A 146 26.00 -4.44 -17.24
CA ARG A 146 24.74 -4.13 -16.59
C ARG A 146 25.00 -3.75 -15.13
N ARG A 147 24.51 -2.60 -14.69
CA ARG A 147 24.84 -2.02 -13.38
C ARG A 147 23.63 -2.01 -12.44
N PRO A 148 23.84 -2.18 -11.11
CA PRO A 148 22.77 -2.07 -10.14
C PRO A 148 22.05 -0.72 -10.19
N LYS A 149 20.71 -0.74 -10.07
CA LYS A 149 19.90 0.47 -9.93
C LYS A 149 20.10 1.08 -8.53
N THR A 150 20.38 2.38 -8.48
CA THR A 150 20.48 3.14 -7.23
C THR A 150 19.57 4.37 -7.25
N ASN A 151 19.23 4.89 -6.07
CA ASN A 151 18.69 6.25 -5.98
C ASN A 151 19.81 7.30 -6.23
N GLY A 152 19.45 8.58 -6.18
CA GLY A 152 20.40 9.69 -6.34
C GLY A 152 21.47 9.79 -5.24
N TYR A 153 21.36 9.00 -4.17
CA TYR A 153 22.28 8.97 -3.03
C TYR A 153 23.12 7.67 -2.96
N GLY A 154 22.99 6.78 -3.96
CA GLY A 154 23.75 5.53 -4.04
C GLY A 154 23.18 4.35 -3.24
N LEU A 155 21.97 4.46 -2.67
CA LEU A 155 21.28 3.32 -2.06
C LEU A 155 20.82 2.35 -3.14
N LEU A 156 21.01 1.04 -2.94
CA LEU A 156 20.68 0.01 -3.93
C LEU A 156 19.19 -0.34 -3.93
N ALA A 157 18.60 -0.50 -5.12
CA ALA A 157 17.22 -0.95 -5.27
C ALA A 157 16.99 -2.33 -4.62
N THR A 158 17.98 -3.23 -4.71
CA THR A 158 17.91 -4.56 -4.12
C THR A 158 17.80 -4.54 -2.59
N ASP A 159 18.44 -3.58 -1.93
CA ASP A 159 18.36 -3.44 -0.47
C ASP A 159 16.97 -2.98 -0.04
N VAL A 160 16.38 -2.06 -0.80
CA VAL A 160 15.02 -1.56 -0.53
C VAL A 160 13.97 -2.63 -0.84
N LEU A 161 14.11 -3.35 -1.97
CA LEU A 161 13.23 -4.46 -2.34
C LEU A 161 13.24 -5.58 -1.31
N ALA A 162 14.37 -5.85 -0.67
CA ALA A 162 14.44 -6.87 0.38
C ALA A 162 13.53 -6.55 1.59
N LEU A 163 13.21 -5.27 1.82
CA LEU A 163 12.27 -4.84 2.85
C LEU A 163 10.81 -4.82 2.38
N HIS A 164 10.56 -4.44 1.14
CA HIS A 164 9.22 -4.34 0.58
C HIS A 164 8.88 -5.60 -0.25
N THR A 165 8.29 -6.60 0.42
CA THR A 165 8.09 -7.93 -0.14
C THR A 165 6.68 -8.22 -0.67
N HIS A 166 5.76 -7.26 -0.57
CA HIS A 166 4.36 -7.42 -0.97
C HIS A 166 3.98 -6.32 -1.93
N PRO A 167 3.13 -6.58 -2.94
CA PRO A 167 2.61 -5.53 -3.80
C PRO A 167 1.75 -4.57 -2.99
N PHE A 168 1.97 -3.28 -3.18
CA PHE A 168 1.11 -2.21 -2.68
C PHE A 168 -0.03 -1.96 -3.67
N PHE A 169 -1.17 -1.47 -3.20
CA PHE A 169 -2.21 -0.91 -4.05
C PHE A 169 -2.91 0.24 -3.34
N ALA A 170 -3.47 1.13 -4.14
CA ALA A 170 -4.25 2.27 -3.72
C ALA A 170 -5.44 2.43 -4.65
N VAL A 171 -6.61 2.65 -4.05
CA VAL A 171 -7.86 2.94 -4.77
C VAL A 171 -8.39 4.32 -4.37
N PRO A 172 -7.68 5.42 -4.70
CA PRO A 172 -8.06 6.74 -4.19
C PRO A 172 -9.13 7.42 -5.06
N TRP A 173 -9.33 7.00 -6.31
CA TRP A 173 -10.17 7.74 -7.25
C TRP A 173 -11.36 6.91 -7.73
N ILE A 174 -12.53 7.54 -7.66
CA ILE A 174 -13.74 7.07 -8.30
C ILE A 174 -14.38 8.21 -9.08
N ARG A 175 -15.08 7.90 -10.16
CA ARG A 175 -15.97 8.83 -10.87
C ARG A 175 -17.15 8.07 -11.47
N PHE A 176 -18.26 8.77 -11.64
CA PHE A 176 -19.39 8.28 -12.42
C PHE A 176 -19.31 8.82 -13.85
N ASP A 177 -19.58 7.97 -14.83
CA ASP A 177 -19.66 8.30 -16.25
C ASP A 177 -20.97 7.71 -16.81
N GLY A 178 -22.07 8.45 -16.66
CA GLY A 178 -23.41 7.92 -16.91
C GLY A 178 -23.74 6.76 -15.97
N ALA A 179 -23.94 5.57 -16.54
CA ALA A 179 -24.20 4.33 -15.80
C ALA A 179 -22.91 3.56 -15.43
N GLU A 180 -21.73 4.07 -15.79
CA GLU A 180 -20.46 3.46 -15.45
C GLU A 180 -19.90 4.04 -14.15
N LEU A 181 -19.43 3.17 -13.26
CA LEU A 181 -18.59 3.53 -12.13
C LEU A 181 -17.14 3.23 -12.49
N VAL A 182 -16.34 4.27 -12.66
CA VAL A 182 -14.92 4.14 -12.99
C VAL A 182 -14.11 4.30 -11.72
N VAL A 183 -13.38 3.25 -11.36
CA VAL A 183 -12.42 3.21 -10.27
C VAL A 183 -11.03 3.27 -10.87
N SER A 184 -10.19 4.17 -10.39
CA SER A 184 -8.79 4.26 -10.84
C SER A 184 -7.86 4.37 -9.66
N GLY A 185 -6.66 3.87 -9.85
CA GLY A 185 -5.68 3.83 -8.78
C GLY A 185 -4.34 3.35 -9.28
N ALA A 186 -3.57 2.84 -8.33
CA ALA A 186 -2.28 2.26 -8.63
C ALA A 186 -2.06 0.97 -7.85
N HIS A 187 -1.25 0.09 -8.38
CA HIS A 187 -0.73 -1.11 -7.75
C HIS A 187 0.74 -1.25 -8.10
N LEU A 188 1.58 -1.72 -7.18
CA LEU A 188 2.94 -2.09 -7.57
C LEU A 188 2.89 -3.40 -8.36
N PRO A 189 3.47 -3.44 -9.58
CA PRO A 189 3.46 -4.64 -10.40
C PRO A 189 4.01 -5.85 -9.65
N PRO A 190 3.24 -6.95 -9.48
CA PRO A 190 3.74 -8.15 -8.82
C PRO A 190 5.03 -8.63 -9.49
N ALA A 191 6.11 -8.67 -8.71
CA ALA A 191 7.44 -9.06 -9.14
C ALA A 191 8.00 -8.20 -10.27
N GLY A 192 7.41 -7.03 -10.54
CA GLY A 192 7.78 -6.18 -11.66
C GLY A 192 7.03 -6.43 -12.97
N ASP A 193 6.00 -7.29 -13.00
CA ASP A 193 5.22 -7.56 -14.22
C ASP A 193 3.87 -6.81 -14.22
N PRO A 194 3.72 -5.71 -14.97
CA PRO A 194 2.49 -4.91 -14.96
C PRO A 194 1.26 -5.67 -15.47
N SER A 195 1.47 -6.69 -16.32
CA SER A 195 0.38 -7.50 -16.87
C SER A 195 -0.23 -8.47 -15.85
N SER A 196 0.44 -8.70 -14.72
CA SER A 196 0.05 -9.74 -13.75
C SER A 196 -1.05 -9.30 -12.78
N LEU A 197 -1.55 -8.06 -12.87
CA LEU A 197 -2.70 -7.61 -12.11
C LEU A 197 -3.97 -8.28 -12.64
N ASN A 198 -4.65 -9.02 -11.76
CA ASN A 198 -6.01 -9.46 -11.94
C ASN A 198 -6.94 -8.79 -10.92
N ILE A 199 -8.18 -8.49 -11.30
CA ILE A 199 -9.21 -7.97 -10.38
C ILE A 199 -10.40 -8.93 -10.40
N LYS A 200 -10.76 -9.41 -9.21
CA LYS A 200 -11.93 -10.26 -8.98
C LYS A 200 -13.11 -9.40 -8.54
N MET A 201 -14.17 -9.42 -9.34
CA MET A 201 -15.47 -8.87 -8.97
C MET A 201 -16.40 -9.98 -8.41
N PRO A 202 -17.39 -9.60 -7.57
CA PRO A 202 -18.47 -10.50 -7.21
C PRO A 202 -19.24 -11.04 -8.45
N PRO A 203 -19.84 -12.24 -8.35
CA PRO A 203 -20.65 -12.80 -9.44
C PRO A 203 -21.77 -11.86 -9.90
N GLY A 204 -22.03 -11.85 -11.20
CA GLY A 204 -23.09 -11.04 -11.81
C GLY A 204 -22.74 -9.56 -12.02
N VAL A 205 -21.52 -9.12 -11.69
CA VAL A 205 -21.07 -7.74 -11.98
C VAL A 205 -20.43 -7.68 -13.36
N ALA A 206 -20.90 -6.76 -14.21
CA ALA A 206 -20.32 -6.47 -15.52
C ALA A 206 -19.21 -5.42 -15.37
N PHE A 207 -18.00 -5.72 -15.87
CA PHE A 207 -16.86 -4.84 -15.72
C PHE A 207 -15.77 -5.06 -16.77
N GLU A 208 -14.93 -4.04 -16.94
CA GLU A 208 -13.70 -4.08 -17.73
C GLU A 208 -12.53 -3.59 -16.87
N THR A 209 -11.34 -4.17 -17.09
CA THR A 209 -10.11 -3.77 -16.39
C THR A 209 -9.03 -3.38 -17.37
N GLU A 210 -8.33 -2.31 -17.04
CA GLU A 210 -7.15 -1.85 -17.73
C GLU A 210 -6.00 -1.75 -16.73
N SER A 211 -4.92 -2.53 -16.93
CA SER A 211 -3.73 -2.55 -16.07
C SER A 211 -2.47 -2.12 -16.80
N GLY A 212 -1.43 -1.70 -16.09
CA GLY A 212 -0.18 -1.23 -16.73
C GLY A 212 -0.31 0.18 -17.31
N LEU A 213 -1.20 1.00 -16.76
CA LEU A 213 -1.33 2.41 -17.14
C LEU A 213 -0.15 3.23 -16.59
N PRO A 214 0.35 4.22 -17.33
CA PRO A 214 1.48 5.02 -16.90
C PRO A 214 1.13 5.92 -15.71
N THR A 215 1.93 5.83 -14.66
CA THR A 215 1.90 6.63 -13.43
C THR A 215 3.32 7.12 -13.10
N PRO A 216 3.87 8.11 -13.84
CA PRO A 216 5.25 8.54 -13.67
C PRO A 216 5.59 9.00 -12.24
N ASN A 217 4.62 9.58 -11.53
CA ASN A 217 4.79 10.00 -10.14
C ASN A 217 5.10 8.83 -9.19
N PHE A 218 4.63 7.61 -9.50
CA PHE A 218 4.93 6.42 -8.70
C PHE A 218 6.39 6.01 -8.82
N LEU A 219 7.01 6.20 -10.00
CA LEU A 219 8.43 5.90 -10.20
C LEU A 219 9.32 6.69 -9.25
N ASN A 220 8.93 7.91 -8.86
CA ASN A 220 9.72 8.74 -7.95
C ASN A 220 9.83 8.11 -6.55
N PHE A 221 8.71 7.65 -6.00
CA PHE A 221 8.67 7.08 -4.64
C PHE A 221 8.97 5.58 -4.59
N TYR A 222 8.70 4.88 -5.69
CA TYR A 222 8.89 3.44 -5.84
C TYR A 222 9.99 3.13 -6.87
N TRP A 223 11.02 3.98 -6.93
CA TRP A 223 12.14 3.88 -7.88
C TRP A 223 12.84 2.51 -7.86
N TYR A 224 12.84 1.86 -6.69
CA TYR A 224 13.41 0.53 -6.46
C TYR A 224 12.52 -0.60 -6.98
N TRP A 225 11.23 -0.36 -7.18
CA TRP A 225 10.27 -1.36 -7.63
C TRP A 225 10.27 -1.42 -9.17
N PRO A 226 10.59 -2.56 -9.79
CA PRO A 226 10.67 -2.63 -11.24
C PRO A 226 9.34 -2.31 -11.90
N ASN A 227 9.40 -1.51 -12.97
CA ASN A 227 8.22 -1.10 -13.73
C ASN A 227 7.18 -0.32 -12.90
N ALA A 228 7.58 0.32 -11.80
CA ALA A 228 6.69 1.15 -10.99
C ALA A 228 6.01 2.28 -11.77
N GLU A 229 6.59 2.72 -12.89
CA GLU A 229 5.94 3.67 -13.79
C GLU A 229 4.67 3.12 -14.44
N TYR A 230 4.47 1.80 -14.47
CA TYR A 230 3.29 1.12 -15.03
C TYR A 230 2.38 0.58 -13.92
N SER A 231 2.30 1.31 -12.81
CA SER A 231 1.49 0.91 -11.66
C SER A 231 0.02 1.24 -11.82
N GLY A 232 -0.39 2.04 -12.81
CA GLY A 232 -1.75 2.50 -12.94
C GLY A 232 -2.74 1.41 -13.35
N PHE A 233 -3.97 1.51 -12.83
CA PHE A 233 -5.09 0.72 -13.31
C PHE A 233 -6.37 1.53 -13.41
N ALA A 234 -7.28 1.08 -14.27
CA ALA A 234 -8.68 1.50 -14.32
C ALA A 234 -9.60 0.28 -14.31
N LEU A 235 -10.63 0.32 -13.47
CA LEU A 235 -11.70 -0.65 -13.39
C LEU A 235 -12.99 0.08 -13.75
N LYS A 236 -13.61 -0.28 -14.87
CA LYS A 236 -14.89 0.28 -15.31
C LYS A 236 -15.98 -0.72 -14.98
N ILE A 237 -16.92 -0.33 -14.14
CA ILE A 237 -18.01 -1.18 -13.69
C ILE A 237 -19.29 -0.70 -14.37
N ASP A 238 -19.88 -1.55 -15.20
CA ASP A 238 -21.15 -1.27 -15.87
C ASP A 238 -22.30 -1.57 -14.91
N LEU A 239 -22.83 -0.53 -14.27
CA LEU A 239 -23.92 -0.68 -13.30
C LEU A 239 -25.23 -1.10 -13.97
N ALA A 240 -25.44 -0.76 -15.25
CA ALA A 240 -26.66 -1.09 -15.98
C ALA A 240 -26.64 -2.52 -16.53
N GLY A 241 -25.47 -3.00 -16.95
CA GLY A 241 -25.24 -4.38 -17.40
C GLY A 241 -25.07 -5.40 -16.27
N SER A 242 -24.83 -4.95 -15.04
CA SER A 242 -24.72 -5.83 -13.87
C SER A 242 -26.07 -6.44 -13.47
N GLU A 243 -26.04 -7.72 -13.07
CA GLU A 243 -27.22 -8.44 -12.62
C GLU A 243 -27.83 -7.80 -11.37
N ARG A 244 -29.16 -7.75 -11.33
CA ARG A 244 -29.88 -7.24 -10.16
C ARG A 244 -29.58 -8.08 -8.92
N GLY A 245 -29.02 -7.43 -7.89
CA GLY A 245 -28.66 -8.06 -6.63
C GLY A 245 -27.20 -8.48 -6.50
N SER A 246 -26.39 -8.28 -7.56
CA SER A 246 -24.93 -8.34 -7.45
C SER A 246 -24.38 -7.18 -6.60
N ASP A 247 -23.12 -7.28 -6.18
CA ASP A 247 -22.41 -6.24 -5.42
C ASP A 247 -21.33 -5.56 -6.28
N PRO A 248 -21.66 -4.50 -7.04
CA PRO A 248 -20.69 -3.77 -7.85
C PRO A 248 -19.78 -2.84 -7.01
N PHE A 249 -19.93 -2.80 -5.69
CA PHE A 249 -19.24 -1.84 -4.83
C PHE A 249 -18.09 -2.46 -4.02
N SER A 250 -17.72 -3.71 -4.31
CA SER A 250 -16.54 -4.34 -3.74
C SER A 250 -15.78 -5.16 -4.78
N PHE A 251 -14.46 -5.25 -4.61
CA PHE A 251 -13.60 -6.03 -5.50
C PHE A 251 -12.30 -6.43 -4.82
N GLU A 252 -11.59 -7.41 -5.38
CA GLU A 252 -10.34 -7.94 -4.81
C GLU A 252 -9.21 -7.95 -5.85
N PHE A 253 -8.05 -7.46 -5.45
CA PHE A 253 -6.81 -7.61 -6.19
C PHE A 253 -6.34 -9.06 -6.11
N ASP A 254 -6.19 -9.70 -7.25
CA ASP A 254 -5.75 -11.08 -7.37
C ASP A 254 -4.41 -11.14 -8.10
N TYR A 255 -3.46 -11.83 -7.50
CA TYR A 255 -2.11 -11.94 -8.03
C TYR A 255 -1.71 -13.42 -8.12
N PRO A 256 -1.12 -13.87 -9.23
CA PRO A 256 -0.51 -15.19 -9.29
C PRO A 256 0.67 -15.22 -8.31
N LEU A 257 0.46 -15.86 -7.17
CA LEU A 257 1.41 -15.97 -6.07
C LEU A 257 2.70 -16.72 -6.43
N ALA A 258 2.66 -17.52 -7.49
CA ALA A 258 3.79 -18.30 -7.98
C ALA A 258 4.63 -17.48 -8.99
N SER A 259 5.26 -16.39 -8.53
CA SER A 259 6.36 -15.77 -9.28
C SER A 259 7.71 -16.30 -8.74
N PRO A 260 8.70 -16.62 -9.60
CA PRO A 260 10.02 -17.11 -9.19
C PRO A 260 10.75 -16.23 -8.14
N ARG A 261 10.33 -14.98 -7.96
CA ARG A 261 10.89 -14.03 -6.97
C ARG A 261 10.16 -13.98 -5.64
N PHE A 262 8.96 -14.54 -5.55
CA PHE A 262 8.22 -14.67 -4.31
C PHE A 262 8.00 -16.15 -3.94
N PRO A 263 9.07 -16.95 -3.75
CA PRO A 263 8.94 -18.33 -3.27
C PRO A 263 8.36 -18.42 -1.85
N ARG A 264 8.14 -17.28 -1.17
CA ARG A 264 7.53 -17.17 0.16
C ARG A 264 6.01 -17.00 0.16
N ALA A 265 5.33 -17.19 -0.97
CA ALA A 265 3.90 -17.51 -0.96
C ALA A 265 3.71 -18.94 -0.41
N THR A 266 3.96 -19.10 0.89
CA THR A 266 3.60 -20.31 1.63
C THR A 266 2.07 -20.38 1.75
N GLU A 267 1.57 -21.55 2.15
CA GLU A 267 0.16 -21.91 2.44
C GLU A 267 -0.67 -20.86 3.22
N ARG A 268 -0.03 -19.81 3.78
CA ARG A 268 -0.65 -18.64 4.41
C ARG A 268 -1.69 -17.93 3.54
N ASP A 269 -1.47 -17.75 2.24
CA ASP A 269 -2.37 -16.95 1.38
C ASP A 269 -3.72 -17.64 1.05
N GLN A 270 -3.98 -18.83 1.60
CA GLN A 270 -5.28 -19.53 1.48
C GLN A 270 -6.25 -19.23 2.63
N ASP A 271 -5.81 -18.52 3.68
CA ASP A 271 -6.70 -18.08 4.76
C ASP A 271 -7.50 -16.85 4.29
N ALA A 272 -8.81 -17.03 4.08
CA ALA A 272 -9.73 -15.97 3.66
C ALA A 272 -9.73 -14.73 4.58
N SER A 273 -9.23 -14.86 5.82
CA SER A 273 -9.07 -13.73 6.75
C SER A 273 -7.81 -12.89 6.50
N ILE A 274 -6.93 -13.32 5.59
CA ILE A 274 -5.75 -12.59 5.12
C ILE A 274 -6.10 -11.66 3.95
N ASN A 275 -7.12 -11.96 3.12
CA ASN A 275 -7.41 -11.19 1.90
C ASN A 275 -7.99 -9.77 2.13
N LEU A 276 -8.16 -9.32 3.38
CA LEU A 276 -8.54 -7.93 3.68
C LEU A 276 -7.56 -6.93 3.07
N HIS A 277 -6.26 -7.26 3.07
CA HIS A 277 -5.24 -6.44 2.42
C HIS A 277 -5.30 -6.49 0.90
N ARG A 278 -6.31 -7.08 0.26
CA ARG A 278 -6.48 -7.06 -1.20
C ARG A 278 -7.86 -6.62 -1.62
N ARG A 279 -8.73 -6.33 -0.66
CA ARG A 279 -10.11 -5.96 -0.93
C ARG A 279 -10.26 -4.44 -0.90
N ALA A 280 -11.01 -3.93 -1.85
CA ALA A 280 -11.43 -2.55 -1.88
C ALA A 280 -12.96 -2.47 -1.83
N TRP A 281 -13.45 -1.40 -1.23
CA TRP A 281 -14.87 -1.09 -1.10
C TRP A 281 -15.16 0.32 -1.56
N ILE A 282 -16.36 0.51 -2.09
CA ILE A 282 -16.89 1.81 -2.52
C ILE A 282 -18.13 2.07 -1.69
N ALA A 283 -18.23 3.25 -1.09
CA ALA A 283 -19.42 3.62 -0.35
C ALA A 283 -20.61 3.71 -1.34
N ASN A 284 -21.63 2.89 -1.13
CA ASN A 284 -22.82 2.85 -1.98
C ASN A 284 -23.94 3.82 -1.51
N ASN A 285 -23.68 4.58 -0.45
CA ASN A 285 -24.57 5.61 0.06
C ASN A 285 -24.03 7.00 -0.28
N LEU A 286 -24.77 7.77 -1.07
CA LEU A 286 -24.38 9.13 -1.45
C LEU A 286 -24.22 10.07 -0.25
N ALA A 287 -24.91 9.81 0.87
CA ALA A 287 -24.75 10.60 2.09
C ALA A 287 -23.34 10.48 2.70
N SER A 288 -22.59 9.42 2.40
CA SER A 288 -21.21 9.27 2.86
C SER A 288 -20.25 10.28 2.23
N PHE A 289 -20.64 10.93 1.13
CA PHE A 289 -19.80 11.86 0.35
C PHE A 289 -20.02 13.34 0.71
N VAL A 290 -20.82 13.65 1.73
CA VAL A 290 -21.11 15.03 2.14
C VAL A 290 -20.57 15.34 3.54
N GLY A 291 -20.45 16.63 3.87
CA GLY A 291 -20.06 17.07 5.21
C GLY A 291 -18.57 16.88 5.51
N PHE A 292 -17.70 17.41 4.66
CA PHE A 292 -16.26 17.51 4.90
C PHE A 292 -15.84 18.97 5.12
N PRO A 293 -14.74 19.22 5.85
CA PRO A 293 -14.15 20.54 5.96
C PRO A 293 -13.87 21.16 4.60
N ARG A 294 -14.25 22.44 4.41
CA ARG A 294 -13.92 23.20 3.19
C ARG A 294 -12.78 24.21 3.37
N ASP A 295 -12.40 24.50 4.61
CA ASP A 295 -11.25 25.34 4.89
C ASP A 295 -9.97 24.49 4.78
N THR A 296 -9.26 24.66 3.65
CA THR A 296 -8.00 23.98 3.35
C THR A 296 -6.84 24.42 4.25
N SER A 297 -7.03 25.43 5.12
CA SER A 297 -6.02 25.85 6.09
C SER A 297 -6.15 25.16 7.45
N GLN A 298 -7.32 24.58 7.76
CA GLN A 298 -7.64 24.12 9.13
C GLN A 298 -7.57 22.59 9.33
N LEU A 299 -7.96 21.76 8.35
CA LEU A 299 -8.23 20.34 8.63
C LEU A 299 -7.56 19.36 7.66
N THR A 300 -6.72 19.85 6.75
CA THR A 300 -5.92 19.06 5.78
C THR A 300 -4.47 18.80 6.24
N ARG A 301 -4.10 19.26 7.44
CA ARG A 301 -2.70 19.25 7.94
C ARG A 301 -2.18 17.85 8.24
N VAL A 302 -3.01 17.02 8.86
CA VAL A 302 -2.68 15.63 9.24
C VAL A 302 -3.10 14.65 8.14
N GLN A 303 -4.10 15.04 7.34
CA GLN A 303 -4.52 14.27 6.20
C GLN A 303 -4.82 15.19 5.02
N THR A 304 -3.95 15.16 4.03
CA THR A 304 -4.18 15.88 2.78
C THR A 304 -5.15 15.08 1.89
N TRP A 305 -6.16 15.76 1.34
CA TRP A 305 -6.99 15.20 0.28
C TRP A 305 -7.26 16.25 -0.80
N SER A 306 -7.43 15.77 -2.03
CA SER A 306 -7.67 16.63 -3.20
C SER A 306 -9.16 16.91 -3.45
N ASN A 307 -10.05 16.02 -3.03
CA ASN A 307 -11.50 16.17 -3.13
C ASN A 307 -12.27 15.24 -2.17
N ASP A 308 -13.55 15.55 -1.97
CA ASP A 308 -14.45 14.84 -1.05
C ASP A 308 -14.61 13.35 -1.42
N LEU A 309 -14.56 13.00 -2.72
CA LEU A 309 -14.63 11.61 -3.18
C LEU A 309 -13.45 10.79 -2.65
N THR A 310 -12.23 11.31 -2.77
CA THR A 310 -11.00 10.62 -2.38
C THR A 310 -10.95 10.37 -0.87
N VAL A 311 -11.27 11.40 -0.08
CA VAL A 311 -11.29 11.27 1.39
C VAL A 311 -12.40 10.34 1.87
N THR A 312 -13.55 10.33 1.19
CA THR A 312 -14.65 9.39 1.48
C THR A 312 -14.23 7.95 1.18
N VAL A 313 -13.72 7.68 -0.02
CA VAL A 313 -13.34 6.32 -0.43
C VAL A 313 -12.25 5.77 0.49
N THR A 314 -11.24 6.57 0.81
CA THR A 314 -10.15 6.12 1.67
C THR A 314 -10.56 5.99 3.13
N GLY A 315 -11.46 6.85 3.63
CA GLY A 315 -12.12 6.69 4.93
C GLY A 315 -12.92 5.42 5.02
N TYR A 316 -13.72 5.13 3.99
CA TYR A 316 -14.57 3.96 3.93
C TYR A 316 -13.76 2.66 3.86
N ASN A 317 -12.71 2.60 3.05
CA ASN A 317 -11.82 1.43 3.00
C ASN A 317 -11.11 1.17 4.35
N ALA A 318 -10.65 2.23 5.02
CA ALA A 318 -10.09 2.11 6.36
C ALA A 318 -11.14 1.60 7.36
N PHE A 319 -12.35 2.16 7.36
CA PHE A 319 -13.46 1.68 8.18
C PHE A 319 -13.76 0.20 7.93
N ARG A 320 -13.93 -0.24 6.68
CA ARG A 320 -14.22 -1.64 6.33
C ARG A 320 -13.11 -2.59 6.78
N THR A 321 -11.85 -2.15 6.69
CA THR A 321 -10.70 -2.92 7.18
C THR A 321 -10.72 -3.05 8.70
N VAL A 322 -10.90 -1.92 9.42
CA VAL A 322 -10.99 -1.91 10.89
C VAL A 322 -12.19 -2.74 11.34
N GLU A 323 -13.38 -2.54 10.77
CA GLU A 323 -14.59 -3.30 11.05
C GLU A 323 -14.37 -4.80 10.87
N ALA A 324 -13.76 -5.22 9.77
CA ALA A 324 -13.47 -6.64 9.52
C ALA A 324 -12.52 -7.23 10.57
N LEU A 325 -11.52 -6.46 11.02
CA LEU A 325 -10.58 -6.89 12.06
C LEU A 325 -11.25 -6.93 13.44
N LEU A 326 -12.01 -5.90 13.81
CA LEU A 326 -12.83 -5.90 15.03
C LEU A 326 -13.74 -7.12 15.05
N ASN A 327 -14.42 -7.39 13.93
CA ASN A 327 -15.25 -8.56 13.78
C ASN A 327 -14.43 -9.86 13.93
N LYS A 328 -13.28 -9.98 13.28
CA LYS A 328 -12.42 -11.17 13.42
C LYS A 328 -12.04 -11.46 14.88
N PHE A 329 -11.81 -10.43 15.69
CA PHE A 329 -11.39 -10.56 17.09
C PHE A 329 -12.52 -10.41 18.12
N GLY A 330 -13.78 -10.52 17.70
CA GLY A 330 -14.91 -10.64 18.63
C GLY A 330 -15.60 -9.33 19.03
N VAL A 331 -15.09 -8.17 18.63
CA VAL A 331 -15.79 -6.89 18.81
C VAL A 331 -16.86 -6.77 17.71
N ARG A 332 -18.11 -6.51 18.08
CA ARG A 332 -19.24 -6.37 17.14
C ARG A 332 -19.96 -5.06 17.42
N ARG A 333 -20.66 -4.53 16.42
CA ARG A 333 -21.63 -3.45 16.66
C ARG A 333 -22.72 -3.92 17.62
N GLY A 334 -23.16 -3.01 18.49
CA GLY A 334 -24.31 -3.22 19.36
C GLY A 334 -24.34 -2.24 20.53
N PRO A 335 -25.44 -2.19 21.29
CA PRO A 335 -25.57 -1.34 22.46
C PRO A 335 -24.49 -1.67 23.52
N GLY A 336 -23.91 -0.63 24.13
CA GLY A 336 -22.90 -0.77 25.19
C GLY A 336 -21.48 -1.06 24.70
N VAL A 337 -21.28 -1.18 23.39
CA VAL A 337 -19.95 -1.26 22.78
C VAL A 337 -19.38 0.14 22.60
N CYS A 338 -18.14 0.35 23.02
CA CYS A 338 -17.43 1.63 22.89
C CYS A 338 -16.17 1.45 22.03
N VAL A 339 -16.12 2.14 20.90
CA VAL A 339 -14.98 2.12 19.97
C VAL A 339 -14.39 3.52 19.86
N MET A 340 -13.07 3.61 19.94
CA MET A 340 -12.33 4.88 19.86
C MET A 340 -11.45 4.96 18.60
N ASP A 341 -11.59 6.06 17.86
CA ASP A 341 -10.68 6.52 16.82
C ASP A 341 -9.65 7.47 17.45
N TRP A 342 -8.42 6.98 17.64
CA TRP A 342 -7.32 7.74 18.23
C TRP A 342 -6.53 8.46 17.13
N GLY A 343 -6.49 9.79 17.20
CA GLY A 343 -6.02 10.64 16.11
C GLY A 343 -7.03 10.75 14.97
N CYS A 344 -8.30 10.98 15.32
CA CYS A 344 -9.43 10.94 14.38
C CYS A 344 -9.42 12.06 13.33
N GLY A 345 -8.61 13.10 13.51
CA GLY A 345 -8.58 14.28 12.66
C GLY A 345 -9.98 14.90 12.53
N HIS A 346 -10.40 15.14 11.28
CA HIS A 346 -11.75 15.62 10.96
C HIS A 346 -12.79 14.48 10.85
N GLY A 347 -12.53 13.33 11.48
CA GLY A 347 -13.44 12.19 11.55
C GLY A 347 -13.64 11.47 10.22
N ARG A 348 -12.57 11.33 9.42
CA ARG A 348 -12.62 10.60 8.13
C ARG A 348 -13.10 9.16 8.30
N VAL A 349 -12.60 8.45 9.32
CA VAL A 349 -12.98 7.05 9.59
C VAL A 349 -14.14 6.99 10.57
N THR A 350 -14.09 7.79 11.65
CA THR A 350 -15.14 7.84 12.68
C THR A 350 -16.55 8.01 12.12
N ARG A 351 -16.75 8.83 11.07
CA ARG A 351 -18.09 9.04 10.46
C ARG A 351 -18.73 7.75 9.95
N HIS A 352 -17.94 6.82 9.43
CA HIS A 352 -18.47 5.55 8.95
C HIS A 352 -18.82 4.63 10.13
N PHE A 353 -18.10 4.70 11.25
CA PHE A 353 -18.55 4.04 12.47
C PHE A 353 -19.89 4.60 12.96
N ILE A 354 -20.08 5.92 12.93
CA ILE A 354 -21.36 6.56 13.27
C ILE A 354 -22.51 6.04 12.38
N ASP A 355 -22.29 5.99 11.06
CA ASP A 355 -23.31 5.59 10.10
C ASP A 355 -23.66 4.09 10.20
N TYR A 356 -22.67 3.22 10.39
CA TYR A 356 -22.85 1.76 10.29
C TYR A 356 -22.95 1.05 11.65
N TRP A 357 -22.46 1.67 12.72
CA TRP A 357 -22.54 1.22 14.11
C TRP A 357 -23.28 2.26 14.98
N PRO A 358 -24.51 2.67 14.62
CA PRO A 358 -25.22 3.75 15.33
C PRO A 358 -25.63 3.38 16.77
N GLU A 359 -25.64 2.08 17.09
CA GLU A 359 -25.96 1.56 18.42
C GLU A 359 -24.75 1.59 19.38
N ALA A 360 -23.53 1.72 18.85
CA ALA A 360 -22.30 1.79 19.62
C ALA A 360 -22.00 3.23 20.04
N THR A 361 -21.22 3.38 21.11
CA THR A 361 -20.57 4.66 21.44
C THR A 361 -19.35 4.82 20.55
N ASN A 362 -19.45 5.74 19.59
CA ASN A 362 -18.36 6.07 18.66
C ASN A 362 -17.59 7.30 19.17
N LEU A 363 -16.42 7.07 19.77
CA LEU A 363 -15.55 8.10 20.32
C LEU A 363 -14.46 8.46 19.30
N GLY A 364 -14.34 9.73 18.94
CA GLY A 364 -13.17 10.26 18.23
C GLY A 364 -12.30 11.07 19.18
N SER A 365 -10.98 11.00 19.02
CA SER A 365 -10.06 11.83 19.79
C SER A 365 -8.95 12.36 18.93
N ASP A 366 -8.51 13.58 19.22
CA ASP A 366 -7.39 14.18 18.51
C ASP A 366 -6.62 15.11 19.45
N ILE A 367 -5.35 15.35 19.12
CA ILE A 367 -4.53 16.30 19.86
C ILE A 367 -4.78 17.74 19.41
N ASP A 368 -5.22 17.95 18.16
CA ASP A 368 -5.58 19.26 17.64
C ASP A 368 -7.01 19.63 18.11
N PRO A 369 -7.18 20.68 18.93
CA PRO A 369 -8.50 21.12 19.37
C PRO A 369 -9.41 21.56 18.21
N GLU A 370 -8.86 22.07 17.09
CA GLU A 370 -9.64 22.48 15.91
C GLU A 370 -10.32 21.26 15.26
N ASN A 371 -9.59 20.14 15.11
CA ASN A 371 -10.11 18.86 14.60
C ASN A 371 -11.32 18.38 15.43
N THR A 372 -11.15 18.33 16.75
CA THR A 372 -12.20 17.82 17.64
C THR A 372 -13.40 18.77 17.71
N LEU A 373 -13.19 20.09 17.71
CA LEU A 373 -14.27 21.07 17.69
C LEU A 373 -15.11 20.91 16.43
N TRP A 374 -14.46 20.84 15.26
CA TRP A 374 -15.16 20.65 14.00
C TRP A 374 -15.99 19.36 14.00
N CYS A 375 -15.43 18.26 14.50
CA CYS A 375 -16.15 16.99 14.60
C CYS A 375 -17.40 17.09 15.50
N ARG A 376 -17.32 17.74 16.67
CA ARG A 376 -18.48 17.95 17.56
C ARG A 376 -19.60 18.72 16.88
N GLU A 377 -19.24 19.71 16.08
CA GLU A 377 -20.20 20.55 15.37
C GLU A 377 -20.90 19.79 14.24
N HIS A 378 -20.17 18.96 13.49
CA HIS A 378 -20.64 18.41 12.21
C HIS A 378 -21.00 16.92 12.22
N LEU A 379 -20.38 16.10 13.09
CA LEU A 379 -20.57 14.64 13.11
C LEU A 379 -21.51 14.22 14.25
N LYS A 380 -22.81 14.39 14.02
CA LYS A 380 -23.84 13.98 15.00
C LYS A 380 -23.83 12.46 15.18
N GLY A 381 -23.94 12.00 16.43
CA GLY A 381 -23.85 10.57 16.78
C GLY A 381 -22.46 10.12 17.22
N GLY A 382 -21.43 10.96 17.08
CA GLY A 382 -20.11 10.75 17.68
C GLY A 382 -19.91 11.57 18.95
N ALA A 383 -19.06 11.06 19.85
CA ALA A 383 -18.47 11.83 20.94
C ALA A 383 -17.03 12.19 20.57
N PHE A 384 -16.59 13.42 20.83
CA PHE A 384 -15.23 13.85 20.45
C PHE A 384 -14.50 14.50 21.62
N VAL A 385 -13.25 14.11 21.85
CA VAL A 385 -12.42 14.58 22.98
C VAL A 385 -11.04 15.03 22.52
N THR A 386 -10.58 16.16 23.06
CA THR A 386 -9.20 16.65 22.81
C THR A 386 -8.27 16.00 23.82
N LEU A 387 -7.19 15.38 23.35
CA LEU A 387 -6.23 14.70 24.21
C LEU A 387 -5.05 15.63 24.58
N PRO A 388 -4.42 15.40 25.75
CA PRO A 388 -3.14 16.03 26.06
C PRO A 388 -2.03 15.49 25.15
N LEU A 389 -0.87 16.17 25.12
CA LEU A 389 0.35 15.67 24.47
C LEU A 389 0.85 14.37 25.09
N TRP A 390 0.86 14.30 26.41
CA TRP A 390 1.36 13.15 27.16
C TRP A 390 0.23 12.52 27.97
N PRO A 391 0.19 11.18 28.08
CA PRO A 391 -0.74 10.52 28.98
C PRO A 391 -0.42 10.82 30.47
N PRO A 392 -1.35 10.57 31.40
CA PRO A 392 -2.68 10.01 31.16
C PRO A 392 -3.69 11.04 30.63
N CYS A 393 -4.65 10.57 29.83
CA CYS A 393 -5.81 11.36 29.42
C CYS A 393 -6.98 11.21 30.43
N SER A 394 -8.01 12.02 30.26
CA SER A 394 -9.19 12.02 31.14
C SER A 394 -10.18 10.88 30.90
N ILE A 395 -9.91 9.99 29.93
CA ILE A 395 -10.77 8.84 29.63
C ILE A 395 -10.61 7.79 30.74
N GLU A 396 -11.73 7.22 31.17
CA GLU A 396 -11.78 6.24 32.24
C GLU A 396 -11.02 4.96 31.87
N SER A 397 -10.34 4.37 32.86
CA SER A 397 -9.68 3.06 32.69
C SER A 397 -10.69 1.98 32.34
N ALA A 398 -10.29 1.00 31.52
CA ALA A 398 -11.11 -0.15 31.16
C ALA A 398 -12.53 0.21 30.64
N SER A 399 -12.64 1.26 29.84
CA SER A 399 -13.90 1.78 29.30
C SER A 399 -14.13 1.46 27.83
N LEU A 400 -13.08 1.09 27.08
CA LEU A 400 -13.14 0.86 25.63
C LEU A 400 -13.16 -0.63 25.28
N ASP A 401 -14.09 -1.05 24.43
CA ASP A 401 -14.07 -2.38 23.82
C ASP A 401 -13.04 -2.44 22.68
N ALA A 402 -12.86 -1.33 21.97
CA ALA A 402 -11.80 -1.21 20.99
C ALA A 402 -11.25 0.22 20.87
N ILE A 403 -9.99 0.30 20.46
CA ILE A 403 -9.33 1.53 20.02
C ILE A 403 -8.55 1.25 18.74
N PHE A 404 -8.63 2.15 17.78
CA PHE A 404 -7.79 2.09 16.59
C PHE A 404 -7.09 3.43 16.39
N GLY A 405 -5.84 3.37 15.96
CA GLY A 405 -5.00 4.54 15.71
C GLY A 405 -4.30 4.40 14.37
N ILE A 406 -4.74 5.17 13.39
CA ILE A 406 -4.22 5.14 12.02
C ILE A 406 -3.29 6.33 11.82
N SER A 407 -2.02 6.04 11.55
CA SER A 407 -0.94 7.02 11.40
C SER A 407 -0.82 8.01 12.56
N VAL A 408 -0.92 7.53 13.81
CA VAL A 408 -0.60 8.34 15.00
C VAL A 408 0.83 8.07 15.46
N MET A 409 1.18 6.80 15.69
CA MET A 409 2.52 6.40 16.16
C MET A 409 3.64 6.83 15.20
N THR A 410 3.33 6.96 13.91
CA THR A 410 4.22 7.49 12.87
C THR A 410 4.73 8.90 13.16
N HIS A 411 4.11 9.60 14.11
CA HIS A 411 4.49 10.96 14.47
C HIS A 411 4.97 11.16 15.90
N LEU A 412 5.23 10.07 16.62
CA LEU A 412 5.60 10.12 18.03
C LEU A 412 7.06 9.70 18.22
N THR A 413 7.75 10.39 19.12
CA THR A 413 9.05 9.93 19.65
C THR A 413 8.92 8.54 20.26
N GLU A 414 10.03 7.80 20.38
CA GLU A 414 10.05 6.46 20.98
C GLU A 414 9.37 6.44 22.36
N LYS A 415 9.78 7.38 23.22
CA LYS A 415 9.21 7.55 24.56
C LYS A 415 7.70 7.84 24.51
N ALA A 416 7.24 8.69 23.59
CA ALA A 416 5.82 8.98 23.46
C ALA A 416 5.02 7.75 22.98
N GLN A 417 5.58 6.95 22.07
CA GLN A 417 4.94 5.68 21.67
C GLN A 417 4.77 4.76 22.89
N GLU A 418 5.82 4.57 23.70
CA GLU A 418 5.78 3.71 24.90
C GLU A 418 4.71 4.17 25.91
N GLU A 419 4.72 5.45 26.27
CA GLU A 419 3.78 6.03 27.22
C GLU A 419 2.32 5.91 26.72
N TRP A 420 2.08 6.18 25.43
CA TRP A 420 0.75 6.03 24.84
C TRP A 420 0.31 4.57 24.72
N LEU A 421 1.22 3.63 24.48
CA LEU A 421 0.91 2.20 24.50
C LEU A 421 0.45 1.74 25.89
N ASN A 422 1.12 2.22 26.95
CA ASN A 422 0.70 1.97 28.33
C ASN A 422 -0.67 2.57 28.63
N GLU A 423 -0.92 3.78 28.14
CA GLU A 423 -2.22 4.45 28.29
C GLU A 423 -3.33 3.71 27.54
N ILE A 424 -3.11 3.34 26.28
CA ILE A 424 -4.04 2.55 25.48
C ILE A 424 -4.40 1.25 26.21
N ALA A 425 -3.41 0.59 26.82
CA ALA A 425 -3.65 -0.61 27.62
C ALA A 425 -4.49 -0.34 28.88
N ARG A 426 -4.32 0.84 29.52
CA ARG A 426 -5.15 1.28 30.65
C ARG A 426 -6.60 1.51 30.22
N LEU A 427 -6.83 2.13 29.06
CA LEU A 427 -8.15 2.50 28.55
C LEU A 427 -8.98 1.28 28.10
N LEU A 428 -8.34 0.26 27.53
CA LEU A 428 -9.03 -0.93 27.05
C LEU A 428 -9.64 -1.77 28.19
N LYS A 429 -10.89 -2.21 28.03
CA LYS A 429 -11.51 -3.24 28.88
C LYS A 429 -10.66 -4.52 28.92
N PRO A 430 -10.82 -5.40 29.93
CA PRO A 430 -10.39 -6.78 29.79
C PRO A 430 -10.98 -7.37 28.50
N THR A 431 -10.16 -8.01 27.66
CA THR A 431 -10.51 -8.49 26.29
C THR A 431 -10.70 -7.42 25.21
N GLY A 432 -10.47 -6.14 25.54
CA GLY A 432 -10.49 -5.06 24.54
C GLY A 432 -9.37 -5.18 23.51
N LEU A 433 -9.62 -4.59 22.33
CA LEU A 433 -8.73 -4.68 21.16
C LEU A 433 -8.12 -3.32 20.79
N ALA A 434 -6.81 -3.28 20.59
CA ALA A 434 -6.12 -2.16 19.97
C ALA A 434 -5.65 -2.50 18.54
N LEU A 435 -5.96 -1.62 17.58
CA LEU A 435 -5.51 -1.71 16.18
C LEU A 435 -4.67 -0.46 15.84
N ILE A 436 -3.35 -0.55 15.96
CA ILE A 436 -2.45 0.61 15.90
C ILE A 436 -1.46 0.46 14.75
N SER A 437 -1.29 1.50 13.95
CA SER A 437 -0.34 1.47 12.83
C SER A 437 0.96 2.21 13.13
N PHE A 438 2.09 1.73 12.62
CA PHE A 438 3.43 2.31 12.81
C PHE A 438 4.16 2.49 11.46
N GLY A 439 5.18 3.34 11.44
CA GLY A 439 6.05 3.55 10.27
C GLY A 439 7.00 2.38 10.04
N GLY A 440 6.50 1.29 9.46
CA GLY A 440 7.26 0.05 9.26
C GLY A 440 8.18 0.06 8.03
N PRO A 441 8.76 -1.10 7.65
CA PRO A 441 9.67 -1.20 6.51
C PRO A 441 9.10 -0.74 5.17
N GLY A 442 7.79 -0.81 4.97
CA GLY A 442 7.17 -0.21 3.78
C GLY A 442 7.36 1.32 3.74
N ALA A 443 7.23 2.02 4.87
CA ALA A 443 7.38 3.47 4.94
C ALA A 443 8.84 3.88 4.74
N VAL A 444 9.75 3.06 5.24
CA VAL A 444 11.18 3.19 4.97
C VAL A 444 11.48 2.97 3.50
N ALA A 445 10.87 1.97 2.87
CA ALA A 445 11.02 1.73 1.45
C ALA A 445 10.47 2.90 0.61
N PHE A 446 9.30 3.44 0.95
CA PHE A 446 8.73 4.62 0.29
C PHE A 446 9.62 5.87 0.42
N SER A 447 10.16 6.14 1.61
CA SER A 447 11.03 7.29 1.85
C SER A 447 12.48 7.05 1.39
N SER A 448 12.83 5.84 0.94
CA SER A 448 14.19 5.46 0.53
C SER A 448 14.77 6.32 -0.58
N VAL A 449 13.94 6.98 -1.39
CA VAL A 449 14.39 7.92 -2.42
C VAL A 449 15.24 9.06 -1.82
N PHE A 450 15.02 9.40 -0.56
CA PHE A 450 15.72 10.47 0.18
C PHE A 450 16.82 9.95 1.12
N ARG A 451 17.17 8.66 1.06
CA ARG A 451 18.08 8.02 2.03
C ARG A 451 19.37 7.55 1.37
N ASP A 452 20.48 7.75 2.04
CA ASP A 452 21.78 7.21 1.63
C ASP A 452 22.09 5.87 2.34
N PRO A 453 23.11 5.11 1.89
CA PRO A 453 23.52 3.84 2.51
C PRO A 453 23.95 3.93 3.98
N SER A 454 24.39 5.10 4.47
CA SER A 454 24.78 5.29 5.87
C SER A 454 23.54 5.39 6.76
N TRP A 455 22.55 6.20 6.37
CA TRP A 455 21.26 6.29 7.06
C TRP A 455 20.58 4.93 7.12
N TRP A 456 20.56 4.20 5.99
CA TRP A 456 19.92 2.89 5.90
C TRP A 456 20.52 1.88 6.89
N ARG A 457 21.85 1.83 6.98
CA ARG A 457 22.55 0.96 7.93
C ARG A 457 22.28 1.35 9.38
N GLN A 458 22.32 2.65 9.69
CA GLN A 458 22.03 3.15 11.04
C GLN A 458 20.60 2.80 11.47
N TRP A 459 19.62 2.95 10.58
CA TRP A 459 18.24 2.58 10.89
C TRP A 459 18.08 1.06 11.10
N ILE A 460 18.72 0.22 10.27
CA ILE A 460 18.73 -1.23 10.48
C ILE A 460 19.34 -1.59 11.84
N GLU A 461 20.44 -0.94 12.23
CA GLU A 461 21.16 -1.20 13.47
C GLU A 461 20.40 -0.72 14.70
N ALA A 462 19.88 0.51 14.68
CA ALA A 462 19.14 1.11 15.78
C ALA A 462 17.72 0.54 15.92
N GLY A 463 17.12 0.10 14.82
CA GLY A 463 15.76 -0.41 14.79
C GLY A 463 14.68 0.68 14.79
N PHE A 464 15.02 1.95 15.01
CA PHE A 464 14.12 3.08 15.16
C PHE A 464 14.78 4.39 14.71
N ASN A 465 13.99 5.34 14.20
CA ASN A 465 14.43 6.70 13.87
C ASN A 465 13.26 7.68 14.01
N ASP A 466 13.43 8.71 14.84
CA ASP A 466 12.48 9.83 15.05
C ASP A 466 13.17 11.20 14.94
N GLN A 467 14.35 11.25 14.32
CA GLN A 467 15.18 12.46 14.29
C GLN A 467 14.57 13.60 13.46
N GLN A 468 13.73 13.26 12.49
CA GLN A 468 13.10 14.24 11.61
C GLN A 468 11.89 14.86 12.30
N LEU A 469 11.89 16.20 12.39
CA LEU A 469 10.74 16.96 12.87
C LEU A 469 9.59 16.86 11.87
N ASP A 470 8.36 16.78 12.38
CA ASP A 470 7.15 16.93 11.58
C ASP A 470 6.46 18.27 11.89
N PRO A 471 6.43 19.22 10.93
CA PRO A 471 5.86 20.54 11.16
C PRO A 471 4.33 20.59 11.06
N ALA A 472 3.64 19.45 10.81
CA ALA A 472 2.20 19.45 10.54
C ALA A 472 1.34 20.08 11.65
N LEU A 473 1.83 20.08 12.89
CA LEU A 473 1.14 20.64 14.06
C LEU A 473 1.84 21.88 14.66
N ASP A 474 2.79 22.49 13.94
CA ASP A 474 3.47 23.70 14.40
C ASP A 474 2.47 24.83 14.70
N GLY A 475 2.58 25.41 15.89
CA GLY A 475 1.69 26.47 16.37
C GLY A 475 0.27 26.00 16.74
N LYS A 476 -0.02 24.69 16.68
CA LYS A 476 -1.32 24.09 17.05
C LYS A 476 -1.26 23.35 18.37
N ILE A 477 -0.10 22.80 18.70
CA ILE A 477 0.18 22.14 19.98
C ILE A 477 1.19 22.97 20.79
N SER A 478 1.18 22.79 22.12
CA SER A 478 2.03 23.59 23.02
C SER A 478 3.52 23.23 22.96
N ASP A 479 3.88 22.10 22.36
CA ASP A 479 5.26 21.64 22.20
C ASP A 479 5.52 21.27 20.74
N ALA A 480 6.22 22.15 20.02
CA ALA A 480 6.57 21.93 18.62
C ALA A 480 7.57 20.77 18.42
N THR A 481 8.22 20.27 19.48
CA THR A 481 9.19 19.17 19.38
C THR A 481 8.58 17.78 19.53
N TYR A 482 7.30 17.72 19.86
CA TYR A 482 6.57 16.49 20.14
C TYR A 482 6.32 15.65 18.87
N TYR A 483 5.99 16.31 17.76
CA TYR A 483 5.59 15.66 16.50
C TYR A 483 6.81 15.36 15.63
N ARG A 484 7.01 14.08 15.28
CA ARG A 484 8.19 13.57 14.55
C ARG A 484 7.79 12.84 13.28
N GLN A 485 8.76 12.45 12.49
CA GLN A 485 8.60 11.48 11.42
C GLN A 485 9.31 10.21 11.86
N THR A 486 8.53 9.23 12.28
CA THR A 486 9.01 8.05 12.99
C THR A 486 8.97 6.80 12.12
N LEU A 487 10.11 6.12 12.03
CA LEU A 487 10.32 4.92 11.23
C LEU A 487 10.98 3.83 12.07
N GLN A 488 10.43 2.62 12.04
CA GLN A 488 10.89 1.53 12.89
C GLN A 488 10.84 0.17 12.20
N THR A 489 11.78 -0.69 12.60
CA THR A 489 11.86 -2.06 12.13
C THR A 489 10.79 -2.91 12.81
N HIS A 490 10.46 -4.06 12.21
CA HIS A 490 9.61 -5.05 12.89
C HIS A 490 10.21 -5.54 14.22
N GLY A 491 11.55 -5.59 14.33
CA GLY A 491 12.23 -6.06 15.53
C GLY A 491 12.09 -5.11 16.72
N HIS A 492 11.97 -3.80 16.47
CA HIS A 492 11.87 -2.79 17.52
C HIS A 492 10.52 -2.79 18.24
N LEU A 493 9.48 -3.34 17.62
CA LEU A 493 8.14 -3.44 18.20
C LEU A 493 7.94 -4.74 19.03
N GLN A 494 8.98 -5.59 19.11
CA GLN A 494 9.01 -6.84 19.88
C GLN A 494 9.48 -6.58 21.29
#